data_AF-A0A7V8XP05-F1
#
_entry.id   AF-A0A7V8XP05-F1
#
_cell.length_a   1.000
_cell.length_b   1.000
_cell.length_c   1.000
_cell.angle_alpha   90.00
_cell.angle_beta   90.00
_cell.angle_gamma   90.00
#
_symmetry.space_group_name_H-M   'P 1'
#
loop_
_entity.id
_entity.type
_entity.pdbx_description
1 polymer ?
#
loop_
_entity_poly.entity_id
_entity_poly.type
_entity_poly.pdbx_seq_one_letter_code
_entity_poly.pdbx_strand_id
1 'polypeptide(L)'
;AEAAVAAGAQALVSPAFEPELMLGERGVPFVPGCFTPSEVERAWQAGLRRGSAGLVKLFPAGMLGPSYVRSLLGPLADVQLIVSGGIRPENAVEFLGAGAVAVAVDSSRAVAVWERVRVAA
;
A
#
# COMPACT_ATOMS: atom_id res chain seq x y z
N ALA A 1 -13.10 -5.60 -10.00
CA ALA A 1 -13.05 -4.17 -9.62
C ALA A 1 -14.47 -3.59 -9.64
N GLU A 2 -15.16 -3.67 -10.78
CA GLU A 2 -16.54 -3.20 -10.98
C GLU A 2 -17.53 -3.57 -9.86
N ALA A 3 -17.61 -4.85 -9.46
CA ALA A 3 -18.51 -5.27 -8.39
C ALA A 3 -18.22 -4.59 -7.03
N ALA A 4 -16.94 -4.34 -6.72
CA ALA A 4 -16.56 -3.65 -5.49
C ALA A 4 -16.91 -2.16 -5.57
N VAL A 5 -16.70 -1.53 -6.73
CA VAL A 5 -17.08 -0.13 -6.96
C VAL A 5 -18.59 0.05 -6.91
N ALA A 6 -19.36 -0.85 -7.53
CA ALA A 6 -20.82 -0.86 -7.47
C ALA A 6 -21.33 -1.05 -6.03
N ALA A 7 -20.59 -1.77 -5.18
CA ALA A 7 -20.87 -1.92 -3.76
C ALA A 7 -20.44 -0.72 -2.89
N GLY A 8 -19.89 0.34 -3.49
CA GLY A 8 -19.49 1.57 -2.79
C GLY A 8 -18.06 1.56 -2.25
N ALA A 9 -17.16 0.73 -2.82
CA ALA A 9 -15.75 0.75 -2.43
C ALA A 9 -15.14 2.14 -2.61
N GLN A 10 -14.50 2.64 -1.54
CA GLN A 10 -13.83 3.94 -1.54
C GLN A 10 -12.37 3.86 -1.99
N ALA A 11 -11.83 2.65 -2.07
CA ALA A 11 -10.51 2.35 -2.62
C ALA A 11 -10.48 0.90 -3.09
N LEU A 12 -9.60 0.62 -4.04
CA LEU A 12 -9.30 -0.71 -4.54
C LEU A 12 -7.84 -1.03 -4.23
N VAL A 13 -7.59 -2.27 -3.81
CA VAL A 13 -6.24 -2.78 -3.53
C VAL A 13 -6.02 -4.08 -4.30
N SER A 14 -4.82 -4.30 -4.81
CA SER A 14 -4.42 -5.55 -5.47
C SER A 14 -3.17 -6.13 -4.81
N PRO A 15 -2.95 -7.46 -4.80
CA PRO A 15 -1.67 -8.04 -4.42
C PRO A 15 -0.56 -7.82 -5.47
N ALA A 16 -0.92 -7.43 -6.70
CA ALA A 16 0.02 -7.25 -7.82
C ALA A 16 -0.27 -5.96 -8.61
N PHE A 17 0.68 -5.57 -9.46
CA PHE A 17 0.55 -4.41 -10.33
C PHE A 17 0.02 -4.84 -11.69
N GLU A 18 -1.23 -4.50 -11.96
CA GLU A 18 -1.91 -4.74 -13.24
C GLU A 18 -2.30 -3.40 -13.87
N PRO A 19 -1.59 -2.93 -14.90
CA PRO A 19 -1.86 -1.63 -15.52
C PRO A 19 -3.30 -1.47 -16.01
N GLU A 20 -3.93 -2.56 -16.46
CA GLU A 20 -5.30 -2.57 -16.97
C GLU A 20 -6.34 -2.27 -15.88
N LEU A 21 -6.09 -2.68 -14.63
CA LEU A 21 -6.97 -2.37 -13.50
C LEU A 21 -6.92 -0.88 -13.12
N MET A 22 -5.81 -0.19 -13.40
CA MET A 22 -5.69 1.26 -13.23
C MET A 22 -6.41 2.07 -14.32
N LEU A 23 -6.76 1.41 -15.43
CA LEU A 23 -7.41 2.04 -16.57
C LEU A 23 -8.93 2.13 -16.42
N GLY A 24 -9.55 1.19 -15.70
CA GLY A 24 -11.00 0.96 -15.70
C GLY A 24 -11.83 1.84 -14.77
N GLU A 25 -11.30 2.23 -13.60
CA GLU A 25 -12.16 2.75 -12.51
C GLU A 25 -11.99 4.27 -12.33
N ARG A 26 -12.77 5.04 -13.10
CA ARG A 26 -12.75 6.51 -13.02
C ARG A 26 -13.33 6.97 -11.67
N GLY A 27 -12.47 7.40 -10.76
CA GLY A 27 -12.86 8.10 -9.53
C GLY A 27 -12.67 7.31 -8.23
N VAL A 28 -12.31 6.02 -8.30
CA VAL A 28 -11.95 5.24 -7.11
C VAL A 28 -10.43 5.05 -7.06
N PRO A 29 -9.73 5.51 -6.01
CA PRO A 29 -8.31 5.29 -5.84
C PRO A 29 -7.94 3.80 -5.92
N PHE A 30 -6.91 3.48 -6.70
CA PHE A 30 -6.36 2.14 -6.80
C PHE A 30 -4.93 2.11 -6.25
N VAL A 31 -4.67 1.16 -5.35
CA VAL A 31 -3.36 0.92 -4.74
C VAL A 31 -2.81 -0.44 -5.25
N PRO A 32 -1.89 -0.42 -6.23
CA PRO A 32 -1.30 -1.64 -6.78
C PRO A 32 -0.37 -2.32 -5.77
N GLY A 33 -0.34 -3.65 -5.81
CA GLY A 33 0.63 -4.45 -5.05
C GLY A 33 1.94 -4.61 -5.82
N CYS A 34 3.07 -4.53 -5.14
CA CYS A 34 4.41 -4.70 -5.70
C CYS A 34 5.30 -5.43 -4.69
N PHE A 35 6.35 -6.06 -5.19
CA PHE A 35 7.39 -6.66 -4.37
C PHE A 35 8.76 -6.06 -4.66
N THR A 36 9.11 -5.85 -5.94
CA THR A 36 10.47 -5.44 -6.36
C THR A 36 10.61 -3.94 -6.62
N PRO A 37 11.84 -3.37 -6.63
CA PRO A 37 12.04 -1.95 -6.94
C PRO A 37 11.44 -1.53 -8.28
N SER A 38 11.61 -2.34 -9.33
CA SER A 38 11.09 -2.04 -10.67
C SER A 38 9.56 -2.07 -10.72
N GLU A 39 8.91 -2.97 -9.97
CA GLU A 39 7.45 -2.98 -9.86
C GLU A 39 6.96 -1.72 -9.14
N VAL A 40 7.59 -1.38 -8.01
CA VAL A 40 7.25 -0.19 -7.21
C VAL A 40 7.37 1.08 -8.03
N GLU A 41 8.48 1.26 -8.75
CA GLU A 41 8.70 2.44 -9.59
C GLU A 41 7.66 2.53 -10.71
N ARG A 42 7.40 1.42 -11.43
CA ARG A 42 6.40 1.39 -12.51
C ARG A 42 4.99 1.71 -12.02
N ALA A 43 4.61 1.15 -10.88
CA ALA A 43 3.32 1.37 -10.25
C ALA A 43 3.15 2.82 -9.77
N TRP A 44 4.17 3.37 -9.11
CA TRP A 44 4.18 4.75 -8.65
C TRP A 44 4.01 5.73 -9.81
N GLN A 45 4.82 5.57 -10.87
CA GLN A 45 4.74 6.39 -12.07
C GLN A 45 3.36 6.31 -12.77
N ALA A 46 2.77 5.12 -12.81
CA ALA A 46 1.41 4.94 -13.35
C ALA A 46 0.36 5.66 -12.49
N GLY A 47 0.52 5.63 -11.16
CA GLY A 47 -0.35 6.32 -10.20
C GLY A 47 -0.32 7.84 -10.34
N LEU A 48 0.89 8.41 -10.41
CA LEU A 48 1.08 9.86 -10.59
C LEU A 48 0.41 10.38 -11.86
N ARG A 49 0.58 9.67 -12.99
CA ARG A 49 -0.04 10.04 -14.28
C ARG A 49 -1.56 10.02 -14.26
N ARG A 50 -2.17 9.34 -13.28
CA ARG A 50 -3.62 9.15 -13.13
C ARG A 50 -4.22 10.06 -12.06
N GLY A 51 -3.43 10.91 -11.41
CA GLY A 51 -3.89 11.76 -10.30
C GLY A 51 -4.19 10.99 -9.01
N SER A 52 -3.78 9.72 -8.92
CA SER A 52 -3.75 8.98 -7.66
C SER A 52 -2.51 9.43 -6.88
N ALA A 53 -2.58 9.45 -5.54
CA ALA A 53 -1.53 9.95 -4.65
C ALA A 53 -0.20 9.16 -4.69
N GLY A 54 0.00 8.25 -5.65
CA GLY A 54 1.22 7.47 -5.78
C GLY A 54 1.39 6.41 -4.68
N LEU A 55 0.31 5.99 -4.02
CA LEU A 55 0.36 4.92 -3.03
C LEU A 55 0.65 3.57 -3.71
N VAL A 56 1.65 2.86 -3.20
CA VAL A 56 2.02 1.51 -3.64
C VAL A 56 1.98 0.56 -2.45
N LYS A 57 1.34 -0.59 -2.60
CA LYS A 57 1.31 -1.63 -1.58
C LYS A 57 2.53 -2.53 -1.74
N LEU A 58 3.41 -2.58 -0.75
CA LEU A 58 4.49 -3.57 -0.68
C LEU A 58 3.94 -4.88 -0.09
N PHE A 59 3.98 -5.96 -0.87
CA PHE A 59 3.39 -7.24 -0.51
C PHE A 59 4.10 -8.42 -1.19
N PRO A 60 4.41 -9.53 -0.48
CA PRO A 60 4.38 -9.72 0.98
C PRO A 60 5.69 -9.25 1.64
N ALA A 61 5.63 -8.23 2.49
CA ALA A 61 6.85 -7.58 3.00
C ALA A 61 7.42 -8.18 4.30
N GLY A 62 6.58 -8.85 5.10
CA GLY A 62 6.93 -9.34 6.43
C GLY A 62 8.10 -10.31 6.44
N MET A 63 8.34 -11.02 5.33
CA MET A 63 9.46 -11.96 5.19
C MET A 63 10.84 -11.29 5.02
N LEU A 64 10.89 -10.05 4.51
CA LEU A 64 12.14 -9.31 4.29
C LEU A 64 12.40 -8.25 5.37
N GLY A 65 11.39 -7.95 6.19
CA GLY A 65 11.51 -7.05 7.32
C GLY A 65 11.63 -5.57 6.96
N PRO A 66 11.72 -4.69 7.97
CA PRO A 66 11.77 -3.24 7.80
C PRO A 66 13.00 -2.75 7.01
N SER A 67 14.09 -3.52 6.99
CA SER A 67 15.28 -3.21 6.17
C SER A 67 14.94 -3.13 4.69
N TYR A 68 14.01 -3.95 4.19
CA TYR A 68 13.65 -3.92 2.78
C TYR A 68 12.91 -2.65 2.39
N VAL A 69 12.04 -2.14 3.27
CA VAL A 69 11.36 -0.85 3.08
C VAL A 69 12.39 0.27 2.96
N ARG A 70 13.39 0.32 3.87
CA ARG A 70 14.48 1.30 3.78
C ARG A 70 15.28 1.19 2.49
N SER A 71 15.60 -0.04 2.06
CA SER A 71 16.34 -0.28 0.82
C SER A 71 15.57 0.17 -0.43
N LEU A 72 14.24 0.05 -0.42
CA LEU A 72 13.40 0.56 -1.51
C LEU A 72 13.32 2.08 -1.50
N LEU A 73 13.05 2.68 -0.33
CA LEU A 73 12.87 4.13 -0.20
C LEU A 73 14.18 4.92 -0.35
N GLY A 74 15.36 4.28 -0.24
CA GLY A 74 16.64 4.93 -0.52
C GLY A 74 16.70 5.56 -1.93
N PRO A 75 16.56 4.78 -3.01
CA PRO A 75 16.46 5.31 -4.36
C PRO A 75 15.06 5.83 -4.74
N LEU A 76 14.00 5.40 -4.05
CA LEU A 76 12.60 5.76 -4.36
C LEU A 76 11.97 6.64 -3.26
N ALA A 77 12.67 7.72 -2.89
CA ALA A 77 12.34 8.53 -1.70
C ALA A 77 10.93 9.17 -1.72
N ASP A 78 10.38 9.42 -2.92
CA ASP A 78 9.06 10.03 -3.10
C ASP A 78 7.90 9.02 -3.09
N VAL A 79 8.20 7.71 -3.06
CA VAL A 79 7.18 6.66 -3.06
C VAL A 79 6.55 6.53 -1.68
N GLN A 80 5.23 6.48 -1.65
CA GLN A 80 4.48 6.20 -0.42
C GLN A 80 4.10 4.71 -0.36
N LEU A 81 4.71 3.97 0.56
CA LEU A 81 4.50 2.53 0.71
C LEU A 81 3.48 2.18 1.80
N ILE A 82 2.46 1.41 1.42
CA ILE A 82 1.60 0.66 2.36
C ILE A 82 2.14 -0.76 2.48
N VAL A 83 2.55 -1.17 3.68
CA VAL A 83 3.24 -2.45 3.86
C VAL A 83 2.29 -3.52 4.39
N SER A 84 2.32 -4.73 3.80
CA SER A 84 1.40 -5.81 4.17
C SER A 84 1.99 -7.21 3.95
N GLY A 85 1.31 -8.22 4.52
CA GLY A 85 1.71 -9.63 4.45
C GLY A 85 2.76 -9.96 5.51
N GLY A 86 2.37 -10.71 6.54
CA GLY A 86 3.25 -11.06 7.67
C GLY A 86 3.47 -9.93 8.70
N ILE A 87 2.64 -8.88 8.66
CA ILE A 87 2.67 -7.80 9.65
C ILE A 87 1.79 -8.17 10.85
N ARG A 88 2.34 -7.98 12.04
CA ARG A 88 1.70 -8.22 13.33
C ARG A 88 1.74 -6.94 14.17
N PRO A 89 0.88 -6.78 15.18
CA PRO A 89 0.94 -5.61 16.06
C PRO A 89 2.34 -5.36 16.63
N GLU A 90 3.08 -6.43 16.94
CA GLU A 90 4.41 -6.34 17.56
C GLU A 90 5.50 -5.80 16.63
N ASN A 91 5.37 -6.01 15.30
CA ASN A 91 6.37 -5.53 14.33
C ASN A 91 5.89 -4.32 13.51
N ALA A 92 4.61 -3.94 13.62
CA ALA A 92 4.01 -2.83 12.88
C ALA A 92 4.79 -1.52 13.03
N VAL A 93 5.20 -1.18 14.26
CA VAL A 93 5.95 0.04 14.57
C VAL A 93 7.30 0.08 13.85
N GLU A 94 7.97 -1.06 13.69
CA GLU A 94 9.27 -1.11 13.00
C GLU A 94 9.15 -0.81 11.51
N PHE A 95 8.07 -1.25 10.87
CA PHE A 95 7.80 -0.94 9.45
C PHE A 95 7.41 0.53 9.26
N LEU A 96 6.61 1.10 10.16
CA LEU A 96 6.32 2.54 10.17
C LEU A 96 7.62 3.36 10.35
N GLY A 97 8.47 2.96 11.30
CA GLY A 97 9.79 3.58 11.51
C GLY A 97 10.77 3.40 10.34
N ALA A 98 10.51 2.48 9.42
CA ALA A 98 11.28 2.29 8.20
C ALA A 98 10.82 3.18 7.02
N GLY A 99 9.77 3.99 7.22
CA GLY A 99 9.24 4.91 6.21
C GLY A 99 7.94 4.46 5.55
N ALA A 100 7.33 3.34 5.98
CA ALA A 100 5.99 2.99 5.53
C ALA A 100 4.97 4.04 6.00
N VAL A 101 4.09 4.49 5.10
CA VAL A 101 3.02 5.46 5.46
C VAL A 101 1.85 4.79 6.16
N ALA A 102 1.68 3.48 5.93
CA ALA A 102 0.70 2.65 6.61
C ALA A 102 1.13 1.19 6.61
N VAL A 103 0.55 0.40 7.52
CA VAL A 103 0.74 -1.03 7.61
C VAL A 103 -0.61 -1.74 7.68
N ALA A 104 -0.75 -2.86 6.98
CA ALA A 104 -1.91 -3.73 7.08
C ALA A 104 -1.54 -4.98 7.88
N VAL A 105 -2.04 -5.05 9.12
CA VAL A 105 -1.86 -6.19 10.03
C VAL A 105 -2.65 -7.39 9.51
N ASP A 106 -2.04 -8.57 9.57
CA ASP A 106 -2.66 -9.81 9.11
C ASP A 106 -4.00 -10.06 9.81
N SER A 107 -5.05 -10.29 9.03
CA SER A 107 -6.42 -10.52 9.51
C SER A 107 -6.56 -11.69 10.48
N SER A 108 -5.71 -12.71 10.41
CA SER A 108 -5.71 -13.83 11.36
C SER A 108 -5.24 -13.42 12.77
N ARG A 109 -4.63 -12.24 12.89
CA ARG A 109 -4.08 -11.66 14.11
C ARG A 109 -4.55 -10.22 14.34
N ALA A 110 -5.48 -9.74 13.52
CA ALA A 110 -6.05 -8.41 13.64
C ALA A 110 -7.08 -8.42 14.78
N VAL A 111 -6.71 -7.81 15.91
CA VAL A 111 -7.71 -7.33 16.87
C VAL A 111 -8.24 -6.03 16.27
N ALA A 112 -9.51 -6.03 15.84
CA ALA A 112 -10.14 -4.82 15.34
C ALA A 112 -10.33 -3.82 16.50
N VAL A 113 -9.40 -2.87 16.63
CA VAL A 113 -9.58 -1.68 17.47
C VAL A 113 -9.80 -0.50 16.53
N TRP A 114 -11.03 -0.02 16.47
CA TRP A 114 -11.39 1.19 15.73
C TRP A 114 -11.29 2.38 16.68
N GLU A 115 -10.15 3.07 16.68
CA GLU A 115 -10.10 4.44 17.21
C GLU A 115 -10.00 5.44 16.05
N ARG A 116 -10.88 6.44 16.09
CA ARG A 116 -10.81 7.60 15.19
C ARG A 116 -9.53 8.36 15.49
N VAL A 117 -8.51 8.20 14.66
CA VAL A 117 -7.38 9.14 14.64
C VAL A 117 -7.92 10.47 14.12
N ARG A 118 -8.14 11.42 15.02
CA ARG A 118 -8.37 12.82 14.64
C ARG A 118 -7.05 13.37 14.15
N VAL A 119 -6.95 13.66 12.86
CA VAL A 119 -5.91 14.56 12.35
C VAL A 119 -6.30 15.95 12.85
N ALA A 120 -5.48 16.52 13.73
CA ALA A 120 -5.64 17.91 14.13
C ALA A 120 -5.42 18.80 12.90
N ALA A 121 -6.34 19.75 12.71
CA ALA A 121 -6.30 20.77 11.68
C ALA A 121 -5.11 21.73 11.86
#